data_AF-A0A1H1FDC4-F1
#
_entry.id   AF-A0A1H1FDC4-F1
#
_cell.length_a   1.000
_cell.length_b   1.000
_cell.length_c   1.000
_cell.angle_alpha   90.00
_cell.angle_beta   90.00
_cell.angle_gamma   90.00
#
_symmetry.space_group_name_H-M   'P 1'
#
loop_
_entity.id
_entity.type
_entity.pdbx_description
1 polymer ?
#
loop_
_entity_poly.entity_id
_entity_poly.type
_entity_poly.pdbx_seq_one_letter_code
_entity_poly.pdbx_strand_id
1 'polypeptide(L)'
;MVQFVLIILVAAAVGMSAWGIDNKRHAYGVLLLPASAILAATILWLILMFADLGSQPGAEHLSWLLPMVLAVPVAWLTALLVGRRRVAADVERLTEALR
;
A
#
# COMPACT_ATOMS: atom_id res chain seq x y z
N MET A 1 -3.61 13.55 -16.30
CA MET A 1 -4.63 12.50 -16.06
C MET A 1 -4.07 11.10 -16.27
N VAL A 2 -3.51 10.75 -17.45
CA VAL A 2 -2.97 9.41 -17.74
C VAL A 2 -1.91 8.94 -16.71
N GLN A 3 -0.98 9.80 -16.31
CA GLN A 3 0.05 9.45 -15.31
C GLN A 3 -0.55 9.01 -13.98
N PHE A 4 -1.58 9.70 -13.49
CA PHE A 4 -2.21 9.35 -12.21
C PHE A 4 -2.91 8.00 -12.27
N VAL A 5 -3.56 7.69 -13.41
CA VAL A 5 -4.15 6.36 -13.65
C VAL A 5 -3.07 5.27 -13.60
N LEU A 6 -1.91 5.50 -14.21
CA LEU A 6 -0.79 4.56 -14.15
C LEU A 6 -0.26 4.37 -12.72
N ILE A 7 -0.15 5.45 -11.93
CA ILE A 7 0.26 5.36 -10.52
C ILE A 7 -0.70 4.46 -9.74
N ILE A 8 -2.01 4.65 -9.91
CA ILE A 8 -3.02 3.83 -9.23
C ILE A 8 -2.94 2.37 -9.67
N LEU A 9 -2.83 2.10 -10.98
CA LEU A 9 -2.74 0.73 -11.49
C LEU A 9 -1.50 0.01 -10.99
N VAL A 10 -0.35 0.69 -10.96
CA VAL A 10 0.90 0.13 -10.42
C VAL A 10 0.77 -0.12 -8.92
N ALA A 11 0.25 0.84 -8.16
CA ALA A 11 0.05 0.67 -6.71
C ALA A 11 -0.93 -0.47 -6.39
N ALA A 12 -2.00 -0.60 -7.16
CA ALA A 12 -2.97 -1.69 -7.04
C ALA A 12 -2.31 -3.04 -7.36
N ALA A 13 -1.55 -3.13 -8.45
CA ALA A 13 -0.85 -4.35 -8.84
C ALA A 13 0.20 -4.78 -7.80
N VAL A 14 0.94 -3.82 -7.24
CA VAL A 14 1.91 -4.04 -6.16
C VAL A 14 1.23 -4.53 -4.90
N GLY A 15 0.16 -3.86 -4.45
CA GLY A 15 -0.58 -4.28 -3.25
C GLY A 15 -1.26 -5.64 -3.43
N MET A 16 -1.76 -5.94 -4.63
CA MET A 16 -2.36 -7.24 -4.93
C MET A 16 -1.31 -8.35 -4.97
N SER A 17 -0.13 -8.08 -5.55
CA SER A 17 1.00 -9.00 -5.54
C SER A 17 1.47 -9.29 -4.13
N ALA A 18 1.61 -8.26 -3.29
CA ALA A 18 1.98 -8.40 -1.89
C ALA A 18 0.97 -9.26 -1.11
N TRP A 19 -0.33 -9.07 -1.33
CA TRP A 19 -1.38 -9.93 -0.76
C TRP A 19 -1.27 -11.38 -1.23
N GLY A 20 -1.02 -11.60 -2.52
CA GLY A 20 -0.88 -12.94 -3.09
C GLY A 20 0.29 -13.73 -2.49
N ILE A 21 1.39 -13.05 -2.16
CA ILE A 21 2.62 -13.65 -1.65
C ILE A 21 2.60 -13.84 -0.13
N ASP A 22 1.83 -13.05 0.63
CA ASP A 22 1.80 -13.17 2.10
C ASP A 22 1.09 -14.46 2.58
N ASN A 23 1.79 -15.27 3.36
CA ASN A 23 1.27 -16.47 4.01
C ASN A 23 0.17 -16.18 5.04
N LYS A 24 0.15 -14.96 5.61
CA LYS A 24 -0.85 -14.53 6.60
C LYS A 24 -2.05 -13.85 5.96
N ARG A 25 -2.20 -13.92 4.63
CA ARG A 25 -3.32 -13.32 3.90
C ARG A 25 -4.70 -13.76 4.36
N HIS A 26 -4.82 -14.92 5.03
CA HIS A 26 -6.10 -15.38 5.60
C HIS A 26 -6.55 -14.53 6.80
N ALA A 27 -5.63 -13.84 7.47
CA ALA A 27 -5.94 -13.01 8.63
C ALA A 27 -6.53 -11.64 8.26
N TYR A 28 -6.46 -11.20 6.99
CA TYR A 28 -6.99 -9.90 6.55
C TYR A 28 -7.61 -9.96 5.14
N GLY A 29 -8.52 -9.02 4.83
CA GLY A 29 -9.21 -9.00 3.55
C GLY A 29 -8.31 -8.70 2.34
N VAL A 30 -8.71 -9.18 1.15
CA VAL A 30 -7.98 -9.03 -0.13
C VAL A 30 -7.69 -7.58 -0.50
N LEU A 31 -8.56 -6.66 -0.08
CA LEU A 31 -8.47 -5.24 -0.44
C LEU A 31 -7.49 -4.45 0.44
N LEU A 32 -7.06 -4.98 1.59
CA LEU A 32 -6.33 -4.19 2.58
C LEU A 32 -4.98 -3.67 2.06
N LEU A 33 -4.23 -4.54 1.37
CA LEU A 33 -2.92 -4.19 0.80
C LEU A 33 -3.01 -3.34 -0.48
N PRO A 34 -3.86 -3.69 -1.47
CA PRO A 34 -4.12 -2.80 -2.60
C PRO A 34 -4.56 -1.40 -2.15
N ALA A 35 -5.51 -1.32 -1.21
CA ALA A 35 -6.02 -0.03 -0.74
C ALA A 35 -4.95 0.79 -0.02
N SER A 36 -4.12 0.19 0.83
CA SER A 36 -3.06 0.93 1.54
C SER A 36 -1.98 1.44 0.58
N ALA A 37 -1.60 0.64 -0.41
CA ALA A 37 -0.64 1.02 -1.45
C ALA A 37 -1.18 2.18 -2.31
N ILE A 38 -2.43 2.08 -2.79
CA ILE A 38 -3.08 3.14 -3.57
C ILE A 38 -3.20 4.42 -2.76
N LEU A 39 -3.62 4.32 -1.49
CA LEU A 39 -3.79 5.48 -0.61
C LEU A 39 -2.46 6.22 -0.41
N ALA A 40 -1.37 5.50 -0.11
CA ALA A 40 -0.07 6.12 0.09
C ALA A 40 0.49 6.74 -1.20
N ALA A 41 0.36 6.05 -2.33
CA ALA A 41 0.77 6.60 -3.63
C ALA A 41 -0.04 7.87 -3.98
N THR A 42 -1.34 7.87 -3.70
CA THR A 42 -2.23 9.03 -3.92
C THR A 42 -1.84 10.21 -3.03
N ILE A 43 -1.60 9.96 -1.74
CA ILE A 43 -1.18 11.02 -0.80
C ILE A 43 0.16 11.61 -1.23
N LEU A 44 1.16 10.79 -1.57
CA LEU A 44 2.45 11.29 -2.03
C LEU A 44 2.34 12.08 -3.33
N TRP A 45 1.55 11.58 -4.29
CA TRP A 45 1.30 12.30 -5.55
C TRP A 45 0.69 13.68 -5.31
N LEU A 46 -0.29 13.79 -4.40
CA LEU A 46 -0.87 15.07 -4.02
C LEU A 46 0.19 16.01 -3.43
N ILE A 47 1.01 15.53 -2.49
CA ILE A 47 2.09 16.32 -1.89
C ILE A 47 3.05 16.85 -2.96
N LEU A 48 3.46 16.01 -3.93
CA LEU A 48 4.35 16.39 -5.02
C LEU A 48 3.72 17.42 -5.97
N MET A 49 2.41 17.32 -6.21
CA MET A 49 1.67 18.29 -7.00
C MET A 49 1.59 19.65 -6.29
N PHE A 50 1.32 19.67 -4.97
CA PHE A 50 1.31 20.90 -4.18
C PHE A 50 2.69 21.57 -4.08
N ALA A 51 3.76 20.78 -4.16
CA ALA A 51 5.13 21.27 -4.16
C ALA A 51 5.64 21.71 -5.56
N ASP A 52 4.78 21.63 -6.59
CA ASP A 52 5.08 21.98 -7.98
C ASP A 52 6.24 21.19 -8.62
N LEU A 53 6.59 20.03 -8.05
CA LEU A 53 7.62 19.14 -8.63
C LEU A 53 7.17 18.49 -9.94
N GLY A 54 5.88 18.56 -10.28
CA GLY A 54 5.36 18.09 -11.56
C GLY A 54 5.65 19.02 -12.74
N SER A 55 5.93 20.30 -12.47
CA SER A 55 6.08 21.34 -13.49
C SER A 55 7.53 21.81 -13.67
N GLN A 56 8.41 21.44 -12.74
CA GLN A 56 9.82 21.83 -12.75
C GLN A 56 10.63 20.99 -13.77
N PRO A 57 11.29 21.63 -14.75
CA PRO A 57 12.13 20.94 -15.71
C PRO A 57 13.23 20.12 -15.00
N GLY A 58 13.28 18.82 -15.28
CA GLY A 58 14.28 17.89 -14.72
C GLY A 58 13.88 17.22 -13.39
N ALA A 59 12.83 17.72 -12.70
CA ALA A 59 12.25 17.07 -11.52
C ALA A 59 10.87 16.42 -11.80
N GLU A 60 10.29 16.69 -12.98
CA GLU A 60 9.00 16.17 -13.44
C GLU A 60 8.83 14.65 -13.25
N HIS A 61 9.92 13.87 -13.37
CA HIS A 61 9.88 12.42 -13.21
C HIS A 61 9.55 11.96 -11.78
N LEU A 62 9.93 12.74 -10.78
CA LEU A 62 9.65 12.41 -9.37
C LEU A 62 8.15 12.38 -9.11
N SER A 63 7.39 13.26 -9.77
CA SER A 63 5.94 13.36 -9.58
C SER A 63 5.19 12.06 -9.86
N TRP A 64 5.71 11.17 -10.72
CA TRP A 64 5.05 9.89 -11.05
C TRP A 64 5.84 8.65 -10.61
N LEU A 65 7.17 8.71 -10.59
CA LEU A 65 8.00 7.56 -10.21
C LEU A 65 8.02 7.36 -8.69
N LEU A 66 8.14 8.44 -7.92
CA LEU A 66 8.25 8.38 -6.46
C LEU A 66 7.00 7.77 -5.80
N PRO A 67 5.76 8.13 -6.21
CA PRO A 67 4.54 7.46 -5.74
C PRO A 67 4.50 5.96 -6.02
N MET A 68 4.96 5.53 -7.21
CA MET A 68 5.00 4.11 -7.57
C MET A 68 6.00 3.34 -6.71
N VAL A 69 7.19 3.90 -6.50
CA VAL A 69 8.23 3.29 -5.65
C VAL A 69 7.76 3.21 -4.20
N LEU A 70 7.07 4.23 -3.69
CA LEU A 70 6.53 4.25 -2.32
C LEU A 70 5.48 3.15 -2.07
N ALA A 71 4.71 2.76 -3.09
CA ALA A 71 3.68 1.73 -2.95
C ALA A 71 4.24 0.38 -2.46
N VAL A 72 5.47 0.02 -2.85
CA VAL A 72 6.11 -1.25 -2.50
C VAL A 72 6.37 -1.40 -0.99
N PRO A 73 7.15 -0.52 -0.35
CA PRO A 73 7.41 -0.63 1.09
C PRO A 73 6.11 -0.44 1.89
N VAL A 74 5.17 0.39 1.45
CA VAL A 74 3.89 0.57 2.15
C VAL A 74 3.07 -0.72 2.16
N ALA A 75 2.96 -1.42 1.03
CA ALA A 75 2.28 -2.69 0.98
C ALA A 75 2.93 -3.69 1.97
N TRP A 76 4.25 -3.85 1.91
CA TRP A 76 4.96 -4.76 2.81
C TRP A 76 4.83 -4.40 4.30
N LEU A 77 4.98 -3.12 4.65
CA LEU A 77 4.82 -2.66 6.03
C LEU A 77 3.38 -2.87 6.52
N THR A 78 2.39 -2.66 5.65
CA THR A 78 0.99 -2.93 5.97
C THR A 78 0.79 -4.42 6.27
N ALA A 79 1.32 -5.32 5.44
CA ALA A 79 1.26 -6.77 5.65
C ALA A 79 1.86 -7.16 7.01
N LEU A 80 3.06 -6.66 7.30
CA LEU A 80 3.81 -6.99 8.51
C LEU A 80 3.10 -6.50 9.78
N LEU A 81 2.62 -5.26 9.79
CA LEU A 81 2.01 -4.65 10.96
C LEU A 81 0.61 -5.21 11.22
N VAL A 82 -0.22 -5.30 10.18
CA VAL A 82 -1.62 -5.74 10.29
C VAL A 82 -1.69 -7.25 10.46
N GLY A 83 -0.90 -8.02 9.68
CA GLY A 83 -0.87 -9.48 9.79
C GLY A 83 -0.47 -9.96 11.17
N ARG A 84 0.54 -9.33 11.81
CA ARG A 84 0.95 -9.68 13.18
C ARG A 84 -0.14 -9.39 14.21
N ARG A 85 -0.79 -8.24 14.13
CA ARG A 85 -1.83 -7.84 15.09
C ARG A 85 -3.08 -8.70 14.98
N ARG A 86 -3.50 -9.04 13.76
CA ARG A 86 -4.69 -9.86 13.53
C ARG A 86 -4.50 -11.30 13.95
N VAL A 87 -3.35 -11.91 13.63
CA VAL A 87 -3.03 -13.26 14.10
C VAL A 87 -2.98 -13.31 15.63
N ALA A 88 -2.41 -12.29 16.30
CA ALA A 88 -2.40 -12.24 17.76
C ALA A 88 -3.82 -12.15 18.35
N ALA A 89 -4.68 -11.29 17.79
CA ALA A 89 -6.06 -11.15 18.23
C ALA A 89 -6.89 -12.43 18.00
N ASP A 90 -6.65 -13.15 16.91
CA ASP A 90 -7.34 -14.42 16.64
C ASP A 90 -6.92 -15.50 17.65
N VAL A 91 -5.63 -15.58 18.02
CA VAL A 91 -5.15 -16.51 19.05
C VAL A 91 -5.71 -16.17 20.43
N GLU A 92 -5.80 -14.89 20.78
CA GLU A 92 -6.39 -14.43 22.05
C GLU A 92 -7.85 -14.87 22.15
N ARG A 93 -8.65 -14.63 21.10
CA ARG A 93 -10.06 -15.05 21.04
C ARG A 93 -10.24 -16.57 21.13
N LEU A 94 -9.37 -17.34 20.47
CA LEU A 94 -9.40 -18.81 20.56
C LEU A 94 -9.06 -19.29 21.96
N THR A 95 -8.12 -18.62 22.63
CA THR A 95 -7.71 -18.95 24.00
C THR A 95 -8.84 -18.65 24.98
N GLU A 96 -9.55 -17.54 24.82
CA GLU A 96 -10.72 -17.20 25.62
C GLU A 96 -11.87 -18.19 25.42
N ALA A 97 -12.13 -18.62 24.18
CA ALA A 97 -13.21 -19.56 23.88
C ALA A 97 -12.97 -20.99 24.38
N LEU A 98 -11.70 -21.36 24.61
CA LEU A 98 -11.30 -22.68 25.13
C LEU A 98 -11.19 -22.72 26.66
N ARG A 99 -11.41 -21.60 27.34
CA ARG A 99 -11.30 -21.45 28.80
C ARG A 99 -12.68 -21.48 29.45
#